data_AF-A0A2V0PJZ6-F1
#
_entry.id   AF-A0A2V0PJZ6-F1
#
_cell.length_a   1.000
_cell.length_b   1.000
_cell.length_c   1.000
_cell.angle_alpha   90.00
_cell.angle_beta   90.00
_cell.angle_gamma   90.00
#
_symmetry.space_group_name_H-M   'P 1'
#
loop_
_entity.id
_entity.type
_entity.pdbx_description
1 polymer ?
#
loop_
_entity_poly.entity_id
_entity_poly.type
_entity_poly.pdbx_seq_one_letter_code
_entity_poly.pdbx_strand_id
1 'polypeptide(L)'
;MRFLLDGLTVYFPYEFIYPEQYQYMAELKAALDARGHVLLEMPTGTGKTITLLSLITSYQLAHPEVGKLVYCTRTVPEMEKVLAELRELVAYRDKYLAPTPPAILALGLSSRKNLCIHPVVAEEGSRESVDAGCRRLTASWTRARAERDASVELCDFFEAHEAAGQEALLPPGGGLFWGGGRTMVSRELEKECIVVFDEAHNIDNVCIEALSVSLRQHTLRGARGNISRLENAVRDAQRANKAKLDAEYQRLVQHVTSEGPASFLARVQEAVRVDAKTLRFCYDRLSSLLKTLEVSDTDDLTPLQLVADFGTLLGTYQQVWGGG
;
A
#
# COMPACT_ATOMS: atom_id res chain seq x y z
N MET A 1 -9.85 24.01 -24.86
CA MET A 1 -9.98 25.47 -24.69
C MET A 1 -9.03 25.98 -23.60
N ARG A 2 -8.70 27.27 -23.63
CA ARG A 2 -7.96 27.97 -22.56
C ARG A 2 -8.84 29.08 -22.00
N PHE A 3 -9.04 29.13 -20.69
CA PHE A 3 -9.84 30.16 -20.04
C PHE A 3 -9.23 30.61 -18.71
N LEU A 4 -9.69 31.75 -18.20
CA LEU A 4 -9.25 32.32 -16.94
C LEU A 4 -10.27 32.02 -15.84
N LEU A 5 -9.80 31.46 -14.73
CA LEU A 5 -10.59 31.12 -13.54
C LEU A 5 -9.94 31.80 -12.32
N ASP A 6 -10.53 32.89 -11.83
CA ASP A 6 -10.05 33.64 -10.66
C ASP A 6 -8.53 33.92 -10.68
N GLY A 7 -8.02 34.38 -11.83
CA GLY A 7 -6.61 34.70 -12.04
C GLY A 7 -5.72 33.52 -12.47
N LEU A 8 -6.24 32.28 -12.46
CA LEU A 8 -5.54 31.09 -12.94
C LEU A 8 -5.89 30.80 -14.41
N THR A 9 -4.87 30.60 -15.25
CA THR A 9 -5.08 30.16 -16.64
C THR A 9 -5.22 28.65 -16.67
N VAL A 10 -6.42 28.16 -17.02
CA VAL A 10 -6.73 26.72 -17.07
C VAL A 10 -6.64 26.21 -18.50
N TYR A 11 -5.91 25.12 -18.69
CA TYR A 11 -5.82 24.38 -19.95
C TYR A 11 -6.79 23.20 -19.90
N PHE A 12 -7.84 23.23 -20.72
CA PHE A 12 -8.87 22.19 -20.75
C PHE A 12 -8.91 21.53 -22.14
N PRO A 13 -8.84 20.20 -22.29
CA PRO A 13 -8.59 19.56 -23.58
C PRO A 13 -9.80 19.50 -24.52
N TYR A 14 -10.98 19.96 -24.08
CA TYR A 14 -12.20 20.02 -24.89
C TYR A 14 -12.55 21.45 -25.32
N GLU A 15 -13.41 21.57 -26.32
CA GLU A 15 -13.84 22.87 -26.87
C GLU A 15 -14.82 23.61 -25.95
N PHE A 16 -15.64 22.86 -25.21
CA PHE A 16 -16.69 23.38 -24.33
C PHE A 16 -16.50 22.87 -22.91
N ILE A 17 -16.81 23.72 -21.93
CA ILE A 17 -16.89 23.41 -20.51
C ILE A 17 -18.33 23.57 -20.04
N TYR A 18 -18.82 22.64 -19.23
CA TYR A 18 -20.15 22.74 -18.64
C TYR A 18 -20.16 23.72 -17.45
N PRO A 19 -21.29 24.41 -17.18
CA PRO A 19 -21.40 25.31 -16.04
C PRO A 19 -21.05 24.64 -14.69
N GLU A 20 -21.44 23.38 -14.52
CA GLU A 20 -21.17 22.58 -13.32
C GLU A 20 -19.68 22.27 -13.18
N GLN A 21 -18.98 22.01 -14.29
CA GLN A 21 -17.52 21.83 -14.29
C GLN A 21 -16.80 23.12 -13.89
N TYR A 22 -17.27 24.27 -14.38
CA TYR A 22 -16.69 25.56 -14.01
C TYR A 22 -16.87 25.85 -12.52
N GLN A 23 -18.07 25.63 -11.97
CA GLN A 23 -18.34 25.79 -10.54
C GLN A 23 -17.47 24.86 -9.71
N TYR A 24 -17.35 23.58 -10.11
CA TYR A 24 -16.47 22.63 -9.45
C TYR A 24 -15.02 23.10 -9.42
N MET A 25 -14.51 23.62 -10.54
CA MET A 25 -13.15 24.14 -10.60
C MET A 25 -12.96 25.37 -9.70
N ALA A 26 -13.95 26.26 -9.61
CA ALA A 26 -13.88 27.44 -8.76
C ALA A 26 -13.78 27.04 -7.27
N GLU A 27 -14.63 26.13 -6.80
CA GLU A 27 -14.61 25.64 -5.43
C GLU A 27 -13.32 24.86 -5.11
N LEU A 28 -12.85 24.03 -6.06
CA LEU A 28 -11.59 23.32 -5.90
C LEU A 28 -10.40 24.29 -5.82
N LYS A 29 -10.38 25.35 -6.65
CA LYS A 29 -9.34 26.38 -6.59
C LYS A 29 -9.35 27.12 -5.25
N ALA A 30 -10.53 27.51 -4.75
CA ALA A 30 -10.66 28.17 -3.46
C ALA A 30 -10.11 27.31 -2.31
N ALA A 31 -10.35 25.99 -2.36
CA ALA A 31 -9.81 25.05 -1.38
C ALA A 31 -8.27 24.91 -1.46
N LEU A 32 -7.72 24.88 -2.67
CA LEU A 32 -6.27 24.83 -2.90
C LEU A 32 -5.59 26.11 -2.40
N ASP A 33 -6.16 27.28 -2.70
CA ASP A 33 -5.66 28.59 -2.25
C ASP A 33 -5.68 28.71 -0.72
N ALA A 34 -6.72 28.15 -0.07
CA ALA A 34 -6.83 28.11 1.39
C ALA A 34 -5.92 27.05 2.07
N ARG A 35 -5.25 26.19 1.29
CA ARG A 35 -4.51 25.01 1.77
C ARG A 35 -5.34 24.11 2.69
N GLY A 36 -6.62 23.96 2.37
CA GLY A 36 -7.60 23.23 3.16
C GLY A 36 -8.01 21.89 2.55
N HIS A 37 -8.94 21.21 3.23
CA HIS A 37 -9.62 20.04 2.70
C HIS A 37 -10.98 20.44 2.15
N VAL A 38 -11.40 19.80 1.06
CA VAL A 38 -12.72 20.02 0.47
C VAL A 38 -13.37 18.70 0.10
N LEU A 39 -14.67 18.61 0.32
CA LEU A 39 -15.50 17.51 -0.14
C LEU A 39 -16.36 18.04 -1.28
N LEU A 40 -16.13 17.51 -2.49
CA LEU A 40 -16.84 17.94 -3.69
C LEU A 40 -17.63 16.77 -4.28
N GLU A 41 -18.90 17.01 -4.54
CA GLU A 41 -19.78 16.06 -5.20
C GLU A 41 -19.97 16.46 -6.67
N MET A 42 -19.71 15.53 -7.58
CA MET A 42 -20.02 15.67 -9.00
C MET A 42 -20.78 14.43 -9.47
N PRO A 43 -21.87 14.58 -10.23
CA PRO A 43 -22.59 13.45 -10.79
C PRO A 43 -21.73 12.72 -11.83
N THR A 44 -21.91 11.40 -11.91
CA THR A 44 -21.16 10.55 -12.84
C THR A 44 -21.39 10.96 -14.31
N GLY A 45 -20.36 10.81 -15.15
CA GLY A 45 -20.46 11.08 -16.59
C GLY A 45 -20.27 12.55 -16.99
N THR A 46 -20.01 13.45 -16.03
CA THR A 46 -19.79 14.89 -16.28
C THR A 46 -18.32 15.27 -16.45
N GLY A 47 -17.42 14.31 -16.63
CA GLY A 47 -15.98 14.59 -16.81
C GLY A 47 -15.29 15.12 -15.55
N LYS A 48 -15.62 14.59 -14.37
CA LYS A 48 -14.99 14.94 -13.09
C LYS A 48 -13.46 14.82 -13.14
N THR A 49 -12.97 13.69 -13.64
CA THR A 49 -11.53 13.36 -13.70
C THR A 49 -10.77 14.40 -14.51
N ILE A 50 -11.14 14.63 -15.78
CA ILE A 50 -10.47 15.62 -16.62
C ILE A 50 -10.59 17.05 -16.08
N THR A 51 -11.74 17.40 -15.47
CA THR A 51 -11.97 18.72 -14.85
C THR A 51 -10.98 18.96 -13.72
N LEU A 52 -10.85 17.98 -12.83
CA LEU A 52 -9.94 18.01 -11.70
C LEU A 52 -8.47 18.04 -12.15
N LEU A 53 -8.08 17.17 -13.09
CA LEU A 53 -6.72 17.12 -13.62
C LEU A 53 -6.34 18.43 -14.32
N SER A 54 -7.25 19.01 -15.11
CA SER A 54 -7.03 20.27 -15.83
C SER A 54 -6.75 21.42 -14.86
N LEU A 55 -7.53 21.52 -13.78
CA LEU A 55 -7.31 22.55 -12.78
C LEU A 55 -6.01 22.34 -12.01
N ILE A 56 -5.77 21.15 -11.45
CA ILE A 56 -4.60 20.91 -10.59
C ILE A 56 -3.30 21.06 -11.37
N THR A 57 -3.22 20.51 -12.59
CA THR A 57 -2.02 20.67 -13.42
C THR A 57 -1.78 22.13 -13.78
N SER A 58 -2.84 22.90 -14.07
CA SER A 58 -2.72 24.34 -14.32
C SER A 58 -2.32 25.11 -13.05
N TYR A 59 -2.81 24.69 -11.88
CA TYR A 59 -2.45 25.25 -10.59
C TYR A 59 -0.98 25.03 -10.26
N GLN A 60 -0.47 23.80 -10.43
CA GLN A 60 0.94 23.46 -10.24
C GLN A 60 1.87 24.22 -11.20
N LEU A 61 1.39 24.54 -12.41
CA LEU A 61 2.14 25.39 -13.34
C LEU A 61 2.27 26.84 -12.86
N ALA A 62 1.23 27.38 -12.23
CA ALA A 62 1.24 28.74 -11.68
C ALA A 62 1.94 28.80 -10.32
N HIS A 63 1.95 27.69 -9.58
CA HIS A 63 2.45 27.56 -8.20
C HIS A 63 3.44 26.39 -8.08
N PRO A 64 4.72 26.56 -8.49
CA PRO A 64 5.73 25.51 -8.42
C PRO A 64 6.05 25.04 -6.99
N GLU A 65 5.65 25.78 -5.97
CA GLU A 65 5.74 25.40 -4.56
C GLU A 65 4.79 24.26 -4.18
N VAL A 66 3.74 24.04 -4.97
CA VAL A 66 2.80 22.93 -4.79
C VAL A 66 3.49 21.68 -5.29
N GLY A 67 3.80 20.76 -4.36
CA GLY A 67 4.47 19.52 -4.72
C GLY A 67 3.53 18.52 -5.40
N LYS A 68 3.80 17.24 -5.18
CA LYS A 68 3.26 16.13 -6.00
C LYS A 68 1.72 16.02 -5.91
N LEU A 69 1.09 15.59 -7.01
CA LEU A 69 -0.30 15.16 -7.04
C LEU A 69 -0.37 13.64 -6.80
N VAL A 70 -1.09 13.23 -5.76
CA VAL A 70 -1.42 11.83 -5.47
C VAL A 70 -2.89 11.61 -5.78
N TYR A 71 -3.16 10.87 -6.86
CA TYR A 71 -4.53 10.52 -7.25
C TYR A 71 -4.83 9.08 -6.81
N CYS A 72 -5.82 8.92 -5.94
CA CYS A 72 -6.25 7.63 -5.42
C CYS A 72 -7.55 7.20 -6.11
N THR A 73 -7.47 6.13 -6.90
CA THR A 73 -8.63 5.43 -7.48
C THR A 73 -8.95 4.16 -6.68
N ARG A 74 -10.13 3.59 -6.90
CA ARG A 74 -10.53 2.33 -6.27
C ARG A 74 -10.00 1.12 -7.01
N THR A 75 -9.97 1.19 -8.35
CA THR A 75 -9.62 0.04 -9.20
C THR A 75 -8.49 0.35 -10.19
N VAL A 76 -7.86 -0.70 -10.70
CA VAL A 76 -6.80 -0.60 -11.73
C VAL A 76 -7.34 -0.04 -13.06
N PRO A 77 -8.51 -0.47 -13.58
CA PRO A 77 -9.06 0.13 -14.79
C PRO A 77 -9.39 1.63 -14.64
N GLU A 78 -9.79 2.09 -13.45
CA GLU A 78 -9.95 3.53 -13.18
C GLU A 78 -8.60 4.25 -13.25
N MET A 79 -7.55 3.69 -12.65
CA MET A 79 -6.19 4.27 -12.70
C MET A 79 -5.71 4.40 -14.15
N GLU A 80 -5.90 3.38 -14.99
CA GLU A 80 -5.54 3.42 -16.40
C GLU A 80 -6.29 4.52 -17.17
N LYS A 81 -7.58 4.70 -16.88
CA LYS A 81 -8.39 5.79 -17.47
C LYS A 81 -7.86 7.16 -17.05
N VAL A 82 -7.53 7.36 -15.78
CA VAL A 82 -6.96 8.62 -15.27
C VAL A 82 -5.63 8.94 -15.98
N LEU A 83 -4.75 7.94 -16.15
CA LEU A 83 -3.46 8.12 -16.84
C LEU A 83 -3.65 8.44 -18.33
N ALA A 84 -4.62 7.81 -18.99
CA ALA A 84 -4.95 8.10 -20.38
C ALA A 84 -5.49 9.54 -20.54
N GLU A 85 -6.40 9.97 -19.67
CA GLU A 85 -6.92 11.33 -19.65
C GLU A 85 -5.82 12.37 -19.36
N LEU A 86 -4.92 12.08 -18.42
CA LEU A 86 -3.78 12.94 -18.11
C LEU A 86 -2.83 13.07 -19.31
N ARG A 87 -2.59 11.99 -20.05
CA ARG A 87 -1.76 12.02 -21.27
C ARG A 87 -2.34 12.94 -22.33
N GLU A 88 -3.65 12.87 -22.57
CA GLU A 88 -4.32 13.76 -23.52
C GLU A 88 -4.28 15.22 -23.06
N LEU A 89 -4.48 15.47 -21.76
CA LEU A 89 -4.37 16.80 -21.17
C LEU A 89 -2.96 17.39 -21.33
N VAL A 90 -1.91 16.62 -21.02
CA VAL A 90 -0.51 17.06 -21.16
C VAL A 90 -0.20 17.36 -22.62
N ALA A 91 -0.57 16.48 -23.55
CA ALA A 91 -0.38 16.70 -24.98
C ALA A 91 -1.13 17.95 -25.48
N TYR A 92 -2.33 18.23 -24.94
CA TYR A 92 -3.08 19.44 -25.25
C TYR A 92 -2.38 20.70 -24.72
N ARG A 93 -1.99 20.69 -23.45
CA ARG A 93 -1.30 21.78 -22.76
C ARG A 93 0.02 22.14 -23.44
N ASP A 94 0.81 21.15 -23.83
CA ASP A 94 2.14 21.35 -24.41
C ASP A 94 2.09 22.11 -25.74
N LYS A 95 0.99 22.01 -26.49
CA LYS A 95 0.76 22.82 -27.70
C LYS A 95 0.76 24.33 -27.42
N TYR A 96 0.38 24.74 -26.20
CA TYR A 96 0.31 26.15 -25.79
C TYR A 96 1.54 26.62 -25.01
N LEU A 97 2.34 25.68 -24.48
CA LEU A 97 3.55 25.96 -23.70
C LEU A 97 4.86 25.72 -24.49
N ALA A 98 4.75 25.44 -25.78
CA ALA A 98 5.89 25.38 -26.70
C ALA A 98 6.66 26.72 -26.71
N PRO A 99 7.99 26.71 -26.88
CA PRO A 99 8.85 25.60 -27.33
C PRO A 99 9.37 24.69 -26.20
N THR A 100 9.26 25.09 -24.93
CA THR A 100 9.81 24.35 -23.77
C THR A 100 8.75 24.07 -22.71
N PRO A 101 7.85 23.09 -22.95
CA PRO A 101 6.85 22.72 -21.95
C PRO A 101 7.52 22.03 -20.75
N PRO A 102 7.06 22.28 -19.52
CA PRO A 102 7.54 21.57 -18.34
C PRO A 102 7.12 20.10 -18.39
N ALA A 103 8.09 19.19 -18.25
CA ALA A 103 7.84 17.76 -18.27
C ALA A 103 7.00 17.33 -17.06
N ILE A 104 6.00 16.48 -17.29
CA ILE A 104 5.23 15.82 -16.22
C ILE A 104 5.55 14.32 -16.28
N LEU A 105 6.01 13.77 -15.15
CA LEU A 105 6.09 12.33 -14.94
C LEU A 105 4.82 11.87 -14.22
N ALA A 106 4.04 11.01 -14.86
CA ALA A 106 2.87 10.37 -14.27
C ALA A 106 3.15 8.88 -14.06
N LEU A 107 2.88 8.39 -12.85
CA LEU A 107 3.15 6.99 -12.46
C LEU A 107 1.87 6.31 -11.96
N GLY A 108 1.52 5.19 -12.58
CA GLY A 108 0.47 4.30 -12.10
C GLY A 108 1.04 3.24 -11.16
N LEU A 109 0.62 3.24 -9.90
CA LEU A 109 1.07 2.25 -8.92
C LEU A 109 -0.02 1.21 -8.66
N SER A 110 0.33 -0.06 -8.81
CA SER A 110 -0.56 -1.20 -8.56
C SER A 110 0.19 -2.30 -7.80
N SER A 111 -0.48 -3.42 -7.55
CA SER A 111 0.11 -4.59 -6.88
C SER A 111 1.20 -5.26 -7.74
N ARG A 112 2.08 -6.07 -7.12
CA ARG A 112 3.11 -6.83 -7.83
C ARG A 112 2.51 -7.73 -8.91
N LYS A 113 1.32 -8.29 -8.67
CA LYS A 113 0.61 -9.12 -9.64
C LYS A 113 0.38 -8.43 -10.99
N ASN A 114 0.18 -7.12 -11.00
CA ASN A 114 -0.11 -6.37 -12.23
C ASN A 114 1.15 -5.74 -12.85
N LEU A 115 2.27 -5.73 -12.12
CA LEU A 115 3.47 -4.97 -12.48
C LEU A 115 4.74 -5.84 -12.53
N CYS A 116 4.67 -7.11 -12.13
CA CYS A 116 5.80 -8.01 -12.18
C CYS A 116 6.09 -8.39 -13.65
N ILE A 117 7.34 -8.25 -14.05
CA ILE A 117 7.82 -8.58 -15.40
C ILE A 117 8.68 -9.85 -15.42
N HIS A 118 8.96 -10.43 -14.25
CA HIS A 118 9.76 -11.65 -14.17
C HIS A 118 8.94 -12.81 -14.74
N PRO A 119 9.43 -13.53 -15.76
CA PRO A 119 8.61 -14.46 -16.55
C PRO A 119 7.94 -15.54 -15.69
N VAL A 120 8.68 -16.10 -14.74
CA VAL A 120 8.16 -17.15 -13.84
C VAL A 120 7.23 -16.60 -12.75
N VAL A 121 7.53 -15.42 -12.20
CA VAL A 121 6.80 -14.89 -11.04
C VAL A 121 5.52 -14.19 -11.48
N ALA A 122 5.50 -13.60 -12.68
CA ALA A 122 4.32 -12.96 -13.25
C ALA A 122 3.21 -13.95 -13.62
N GLU A 123 3.56 -15.21 -13.89
CA GLU A 123 2.61 -16.28 -14.23
C GLU A 123 1.94 -16.93 -12.99
N GLU A 124 2.39 -16.58 -11.78
CA GLU A 124 1.82 -17.09 -10.53
C GLU A 124 0.33 -16.69 -10.38
N GLY A 125 -0.51 -17.65 -9.98
CA GLY A 125 -1.97 -17.49 -10.04
C GLY A 125 -2.57 -16.53 -9.01
N SER A 126 -1.92 -16.36 -7.84
CA SER A 126 -2.42 -15.57 -6.71
C SER A 126 -1.52 -14.37 -6.40
N ARG A 127 -2.05 -13.36 -5.71
CA ARG A 127 -1.26 -12.18 -5.32
C ARG A 127 -0.17 -12.57 -4.32
N GLU A 128 -0.52 -13.45 -3.40
CA GLU A 128 0.34 -13.98 -2.34
C GLU A 128 1.53 -14.73 -2.95
N SER A 129 1.26 -15.60 -3.93
CA SER A 129 2.30 -16.37 -4.61
C SER A 129 3.26 -15.51 -5.42
N VAL A 130 2.76 -14.43 -6.08
CA VAL A 130 3.61 -13.43 -6.74
C VAL A 130 4.51 -12.72 -5.71
N ASP A 131 3.96 -12.31 -4.57
CA ASP A 131 4.70 -11.61 -3.52
C ASP A 131 5.79 -12.52 -2.92
N ALA A 132 5.47 -13.79 -2.67
CA ALA A 132 6.41 -14.81 -2.18
C ALA A 132 7.49 -15.16 -3.22
N GLY A 133 7.11 -15.36 -4.49
CA GLY A 133 8.03 -15.60 -5.60
C GLY A 133 9.03 -14.46 -5.79
N CYS A 134 8.54 -13.23 -5.77
CA CYS A 134 9.39 -12.05 -5.81
C CYS A 134 10.34 -12.01 -4.60
N ARG A 135 9.84 -12.30 -3.39
CA ARG A 135 10.66 -12.32 -2.17
C ARG A 135 11.75 -13.39 -2.22
N ARG A 136 11.49 -14.58 -2.79
CA ARG A 136 12.50 -15.64 -2.95
C ARG A 136 13.74 -15.14 -3.70
N LEU A 137 13.54 -14.34 -4.74
CA LEU A 137 14.61 -13.84 -5.62
C LEU A 137 15.26 -12.54 -5.13
N THR A 138 14.54 -11.72 -4.34
CA THR A 138 14.96 -10.36 -3.98
C THR A 138 15.33 -10.17 -2.51
N ALA A 139 15.09 -11.18 -1.67
CA ALA A 139 15.37 -11.08 -0.24
C ALA A 139 16.87 -10.83 0.03
N SER A 140 17.16 -10.01 1.04
CA SER A 140 18.52 -9.61 1.40
C SER A 140 19.45 -10.79 1.70
N TRP A 141 18.93 -11.87 2.29
CA TRP A 141 19.70 -13.08 2.55
C TRP A 141 19.94 -13.91 1.28
N THR A 142 18.99 -13.98 0.35
CA THR A 142 19.20 -14.62 -0.96
C THR A 142 20.31 -13.90 -1.72
N ARG A 143 20.30 -12.56 -1.72
CA ARG A 143 21.35 -11.73 -2.34
C ARG A 143 22.71 -11.97 -1.67
N ALA A 144 22.78 -11.96 -0.34
CA ALA A 144 24.02 -12.24 0.40
C ALA A 144 24.55 -13.68 0.18
N ARG A 145 23.66 -14.65 -0.10
CA ARG A 145 24.05 -16.02 -0.46
C ARG A 145 24.59 -16.11 -1.88
N ALA A 146 23.97 -15.39 -2.82
CA ALA A 146 24.41 -15.33 -4.22
C ALA A 146 25.82 -14.73 -4.38
N GLU A 147 26.26 -13.84 -3.48
CA GLU A 147 27.65 -13.37 -3.42
C GLU A 147 28.67 -14.50 -3.18
N ARG A 148 28.25 -15.58 -2.52
CA ARG A 148 29.11 -16.71 -2.13
C ARG A 148 28.90 -17.94 -3.01
N ASP A 149 27.75 -18.04 -3.66
CA ASP A 149 27.32 -19.16 -4.48
C ASP A 149 26.63 -18.66 -5.75
N ALA A 150 27.35 -18.76 -6.88
CA ALA A 150 26.87 -18.32 -8.18
C ALA A 150 25.72 -19.19 -8.76
N SER A 151 25.34 -20.29 -8.10
CA SER A 151 24.18 -21.11 -8.49
C SER A 151 22.84 -20.56 -8.00
N VAL A 152 22.86 -19.57 -7.10
CA VAL A 152 21.64 -18.95 -6.56
C VAL A 152 21.10 -17.95 -7.56
N GLU A 153 19.91 -18.24 -8.09
CA GLU A 153 19.20 -17.34 -9.01
C GLU A 153 18.64 -16.12 -8.26
N LEU A 154 18.88 -14.94 -8.83
CA LEU A 154 18.35 -13.65 -8.38
C LEU A 154 17.45 -13.06 -9.45
N CYS A 155 16.71 -12.01 -9.09
CA CYS A 155 15.90 -11.28 -10.05
C CYS A 155 16.78 -10.25 -10.78
N ASP A 156 17.17 -10.53 -12.01
CA ASP A 156 17.97 -9.63 -12.86
C ASP A 156 17.40 -8.21 -12.93
N PHE A 157 16.07 -8.11 -13.05
CA PHE A 157 15.35 -6.83 -13.10
C PHE A 157 15.50 -6.02 -11.81
N PHE A 158 15.47 -6.69 -10.65
CA PHE A 158 15.60 -6.03 -9.36
C PHE A 158 17.05 -5.60 -9.11
N GLU A 159 18.02 -6.46 -9.42
CA GLU A 159 19.44 -6.13 -9.26
C GLU A 159 19.87 -4.98 -10.20
N ALA A 160 19.39 -4.98 -11.45
CA ALA A 160 19.64 -3.89 -12.39
C ALA A 160 19.06 -2.55 -11.89
N HIS A 161 17.88 -2.58 -11.26
CA HIS A 161 17.27 -1.39 -10.66
C HIS A 161 18.04 -0.89 -9.44
N GLU A 162 18.39 -1.78 -8.51
CA GLU A 162 19.20 -1.44 -7.34
C GLU A 162 20.57 -0.87 -7.74
N ALA A 163 21.18 -1.40 -8.79
CA ALA A 163 22.44 -0.88 -9.34
C ALA A 163 22.28 0.52 -9.99
N ALA A 164 21.13 0.78 -10.63
CA ALA A 164 20.84 2.07 -11.26
C ALA A 164 20.46 3.19 -10.25
N GLY A 165 20.01 2.82 -9.05
CA GLY A 165 19.72 3.77 -7.97
C GLY A 165 18.68 4.84 -8.35
N GLN A 166 18.89 6.08 -7.91
CA GLN A 166 17.97 7.21 -8.19
C GLN A 166 17.97 7.65 -9.67
N GLU A 167 18.93 7.17 -10.48
CA GLU A 167 19.04 7.45 -11.92
C GLU A 167 18.39 6.36 -12.79
N ALA A 168 17.67 5.41 -12.18
CA ALA A 168 16.87 4.44 -12.91
C ALA A 168 15.79 5.15 -13.74
N LEU A 169 16.12 5.48 -14.99
CA LEU A 169 15.20 6.04 -15.95
C LEU A 169 14.14 5.00 -16.31
N LEU A 170 12.89 5.30 -16.02
CA LEU A 170 11.74 4.54 -16.52
C LEU A 170 11.76 4.60 -18.06
N PRO A 171 11.81 3.47 -18.78
CA PRO A 171 11.84 3.50 -20.24
C PRO A 171 10.57 4.15 -20.79
N PRO A 172 10.65 4.99 -21.84
CA PRO A 172 9.47 5.57 -22.47
C PRO A 172 8.68 4.49 -23.23
N GLY A 173 7.48 4.17 -22.74
CA GLY A 173 6.55 3.25 -23.39
C GLY A 173 6.75 1.79 -22.97
N GLY A 174 5.86 1.33 -22.07
CA GLY A 174 5.71 -0.08 -21.70
C GLY A 174 6.32 -0.44 -20.35
N GLY A 175 5.46 -0.92 -19.44
CA GLY A 175 5.88 -1.60 -18.21
C GLY A 175 6.43 -0.68 -17.11
N LEU A 176 5.54 -0.27 -16.20
CA LEU A 176 5.86 0.46 -14.97
C LEU A 176 6.83 -0.34 -14.08
N PHE A 177 7.96 0.27 -13.71
CA PHE A 177 8.98 -0.33 -12.83
C PHE A 177 8.79 0.11 -11.36
N TRP A 178 9.18 -0.79 -10.45
CA TRP A 178 8.71 -0.89 -9.06
C TRP A 178 9.45 -0.05 -8.02
N GLY A 179 8.71 0.36 -6.97
CA GLY A 179 9.22 0.75 -5.65
C GLY A 179 8.36 0.10 -4.53
N GLY A 180 9.01 -0.37 -3.47
CA GLY A 180 8.46 -1.22 -2.39
C GLY A 180 7.20 -0.72 -1.68
N GLY A 181 6.38 -1.67 -1.21
CA GLY A 181 5.04 -1.43 -0.66
C GLY A 181 4.93 -0.43 0.50
N ARG A 182 3.75 0.23 0.57
CA ARG A 182 3.09 1.07 1.60
C ARG A 182 3.94 2.02 2.49
N THR A 183 5.09 1.58 2.98
CA THR A 183 5.98 2.32 3.88
C THR A 183 6.98 3.22 3.14
N MET A 184 7.33 2.89 1.90
CA MET A 184 8.27 3.67 1.08
C MET A 184 7.60 4.94 0.54
N VAL A 185 6.38 4.80 0.00
CA VAL A 185 5.60 5.90 -0.59
C VAL A 185 5.35 7.02 0.42
N SER A 186 5.02 6.71 1.68
CA SER A 186 4.72 7.74 2.70
C SER A 186 5.95 8.48 3.24
N ARG A 187 7.14 7.88 3.21
CA ARG A 187 8.39 8.53 3.66
C ARG A 187 9.05 9.39 2.57
N GLU A 188 8.71 9.16 1.31
CA GLU A 188 9.23 9.87 0.13
C GLU A 188 8.24 10.90 -0.44
N LEU A 189 7.02 10.96 0.11
CA LEU A 189 6.07 12.03 -0.18
C LEU A 189 6.56 13.33 0.45
N GLU A 190 6.69 14.34 -0.39
CA GLU A 190 7.03 15.71 0.04
C GLU A 190 5.94 16.25 0.95
N LYS A 191 6.33 17.14 1.88
CA LYS A 191 5.39 17.73 2.86
C LYS A 191 4.25 18.51 2.20
N GLU A 192 4.50 19.08 1.02
CA GLU A 192 3.50 19.78 0.21
C GLU A 192 3.05 18.83 -0.90
N CYS A 193 1.87 18.23 -0.76
CA CYS A 193 1.27 17.40 -1.82
C CYS A 193 -0.24 17.58 -1.86
N ILE A 194 -0.83 17.42 -3.05
CA ILE A 194 -2.27 17.40 -3.22
C ILE A 194 -2.71 15.94 -3.28
N VAL A 195 -3.60 15.52 -2.39
CA VAL A 195 -4.16 14.16 -2.38
C VAL A 195 -5.62 14.21 -2.79
N VAL A 196 -5.96 13.41 -3.80
CA VAL A 196 -7.31 13.34 -4.37
C VAL A 196 -7.84 11.93 -4.19
N PHE A 197 -8.95 11.80 -3.46
CA PHE A 197 -9.68 10.54 -3.36
C PHE A 197 -10.86 10.56 -4.34
N ASP A 198 -10.78 9.72 -5.35
CA ASP A 198 -11.89 9.53 -6.28
C ASP A 198 -12.81 8.40 -5.82
N GLU A 199 -14.12 8.54 -6.04
CA GLU A 199 -15.13 7.60 -5.55
C GLU A 199 -14.99 7.24 -4.05
N ALA A 200 -14.77 8.25 -3.20
CA ALA A 200 -14.47 8.07 -1.77
C ALA A 200 -15.68 7.66 -0.89
N HIS A 201 -16.79 7.20 -1.47
CA HIS A 201 -18.01 6.86 -0.74
C HIS A 201 -17.88 5.66 0.21
N ASN A 202 -16.83 4.84 0.06
CA ASN A 202 -16.54 3.67 0.91
C ASN A 202 -15.30 3.87 1.77
N ILE A 203 -14.82 5.09 1.97
CA ILE A 203 -13.56 5.34 2.69
C ILE A 203 -13.61 4.82 4.13
N ASP A 204 -14.77 4.93 4.77
CA ASP A 204 -15.10 4.37 6.07
C ASP A 204 -14.98 2.84 6.09
N ASN A 205 -15.60 2.15 5.14
CA ASN A 205 -15.50 0.70 5.01
C ASN A 205 -14.05 0.25 4.74
N VAL A 206 -13.32 0.97 3.89
CA VAL A 206 -11.90 0.71 3.61
C VAL A 206 -11.06 0.89 4.88
N CYS A 207 -11.34 1.91 5.69
CA CYS A 207 -10.67 2.12 6.97
C CYS A 207 -11.00 1.02 7.98
N ILE A 208 -12.27 0.59 8.05
CA ILE A 208 -12.71 -0.50 8.93
C ILE A 208 -12.01 -1.80 8.53
N GLU A 209 -12.01 -2.16 7.26
CA GLU A 209 -11.33 -3.36 6.75
C GLU A 209 -9.82 -3.32 7.01
N ALA A 210 -9.18 -2.18 6.80
CA ALA A 210 -7.74 -2.02 7.01
C ALA A 210 -7.29 -2.26 8.46
N LEU A 211 -8.19 -2.07 9.42
CA LEU A 211 -7.93 -2.28 10.86
C LEU A 211 -8.65 -3.51 11.43
N SER A 212 -9.37 -4.28 10.62
CA SER A 212 -10.12 -5.46 11.05
C SER A 212 -9.35 -6.75 10.77
N VAL A 213 -9.27 -7.63 11.78
CA VAL A 213 -8.68 -8.97 11.64
C VAL A 213 -9.72 -10.01 12.01
N SER A 214 -9.99 -10.96 11.10
CA SER A 214 -10.91 -12.07 11.33
C SER A 214 -10.15 -13.36 11.62
N LEU A 215 -10.28 -13.89 12.85
CA LEU A 215 -9.68 -15.16 13.25
C LEU A 215 -10.74 -16.26 13.26
N ARG A 216 -10.52 -17.32 12.48
CA ARG A 216 -11.39 -18.50 12.44
C ARG A 216 -10.67 -19.72 13.02
N GLN A 217 -11.42 -20.76 13.39
CA GLN A 217 -10.84 -21.99 13.98
C GLN A 217 -9.80 -22.67 13.05
N HIS A 218 -9.98 -22.59 11.74
CA HIS A 218 -8.98 -23.11 10.80
C HIS A 218 -7.70 -22.26 10.79
N THR A 219 -7.81 -20.93 10.92
CA THR A 219 -6.67 -20.01 11.05
C THR A 219 -5.84 -20.34 12.28
N LEU A 220 -6.48 -20.57 13.43
CA LEU A 220 -5.79 -20.95 14.66
C LEU A 220 -5.11 -22.32 14.56
N ARG A 221 -5.77 -23.30 13.90
CA ARG A 221 -5.15 -24.61 13.62
C ARG A 221 -3.94 -24.48 12.68
N GLY A 222 -4.04 -23.64 11.65
CA GLY A 222 -2.93 -23.32 10.75
C GLY A 222 -1.78 -22.64 11.50
N ALA A 223 -2.07 -21.64 12.33
CA ALA A 223 -1.08 -20.94 13.14
C ALA A 223 -0.34 -21.89 14.08
N ARG A 224 -1.04 -22.86 14.69
CA ARG A 224 -0.40 -23.92 15.49
C ARG A 224 0.55 -24.79 14.66
N GLY A 225 0.13 -25.21 13.47
CA GLY A 225 1.00 -25.94 12.54
C GLY A 225 2.26 -25.13 12.19
N ASN A 226 2.10 -23.83 11.96
CA ASN A 226 3.20 -22.91 11.67
C ASN A 226 4.14 -22.75 12.87
N ILE A 227 3.61 -22.66 14.09
CA ILE A 227 4.42 -22.65 15.30
C ILE A 227 5.24 -23.93 15.41
N SER A 228 4.64 -25.12 15.23
CA SER A 228 5.40 -26.37 15.29
C SER A 228 6.50 -26.45 14.22
N ARG A 229 6.24 -25.93 13.01
CA ARG A 229 7.26 -25.83 11.95
C ARG A 229 8.37 -24.84 12.31
N LEU A 230 8.02 -23.66 12.79
CA LEU A 230 9.00 -22.66 13.24
C LEU A 230 9.79 -23.17 14.45
N GLU A 231 9.17 -23.86 15.39
CA GLU A 231 9.87 -24.49 16.49
C GLU A 231 10.83 -25.57 16.01
N ASN A 232 10.52 -26.30 14.94
CA ASN A 232 11.46 -27.25 14.35
C ASN A 232 12.60 -26.52 13.64
N ALA A 233 12.32 -25.48 12.85
CA ALA A 233 13.34 -24.66 12.19
C ALA A 233 14.25 -23.94 13.21
N VAL A 234 13.65 -23.40 14.28
CA VAL A 234 14.36 -22.82 15.42
C VAL A 234 15.13 -23.90 16.15
N ARG A 235 14.59 -25.10 16.40
CA ARG A 235 15.32 -26.22 17.00
C ARG A 235 16.47 -26.71 16.13
N ASP A 236 16.34 -26.67 14.80
CA ASP A 236 17.40 -27.04 13.87
C ASP A 236 18.48 -25.95 13.83
N ALA A 237 18.10 -24.66 13.88
CA ALA A 237 19.02 -23.55 14.10
C ALA A 237 19.63 -23.56 15.52
N GLN A 238 18.90 -24.08 16.51
CA GLN A 238 19.23 -24.23 17.93
C GLN A 238 19.58 -25.69 18.28
N ARG A 239 20.16 -26.48 17.38
CA ARG A 239 20.81 -27.76 17.76
C ARG A 239 22.03 -27.58 18.68
N ALA A 240 22.11 -26.45 19.39
CA ALA A 240 22.48 -26.36 20.79
C ALA A 240 21.25 -26.06 21.70
N ASN A 241 20.76 -27.12 22.38
CA ASN A 241 19.94 -27.12 23.62
C ASN A 241 18.40 -27.30 23.53
N LYS A 242 17.85 -28.01 24.54
CA LYS A 242 16.73 -28.98 24.45
C LYS A 242 15.42 -28.57 25.17
N ALA A 243 14.27 -28.89 24.53
CA ALA A 243 12.90 -29.26 25.01
C ALA A 243 12.19 -28.40 26.09
N LYS A 244 10.84 -28.25 26.17
CA LYS A 244 9.62 -28.90 25.65
C LYS A 244 8.43 -28.00 26.11
N LEU A 245 7.26 -27.95 25.44
CA LEU A 245 5.97 -27.69 26.13
C LEU A 245 4.75 -28.00 25.23
N ASP A 246 3.79 -28.80 25.70
CA ASP A 246 2.48 -29.00 25.06
C ASP A 246 1.50 -29.60 26.09
N ALA A 247 0.66 -28.78 26.75
CA ALA A 247 -0.38 -29.29 27.65
C ALA A 247 -1.61 -28.38 27.89
N GLU A 248 -1.84 -27.32 27.11
CA GLU A 248 -2.81 -26.27 27.52
C GLU A 248 -3.95 -25.99 26.52
N TYR A 249 -4.33 -26.95 25.66
CA TYR A 249 -5.19 -26.65 24.50
C TYR A 249 -6.68 -27.10 24.60
N GLN A 250 -7.17 -27.67 25.71
CA GLN A 250 -8.50 -28.32 25.68
C GLN A 250 -9.64 -27.67 26.48
N ARG A 251 -9.62 -26.36 26.77
CA ARG A 251 -10.67 -25.77 27.64
C ARG A 251 -11.49 -24.58 27.17
N LEU A 252 -11.37 -24.11 25.94
CA LEU A 252 -12.08 -22.89 25.53
C LEU A 252 -12.85 -23.06 24.22
N VAL A 253 -14.04 -23.65 24.27
CA VAL A 253 -15.14 -23.28 23.35
C VAL A 253 -16.47 -23.47 24.05
N GLN A 254 -17.19 -22.38 24.26
CA GLN A 254 -18.62 -22.18 24.03
C GLN A 254 -18.98 -20.89 24.75
N HIS A 255 -19.66 -19.99 24.03
CA HIS A 255 -20.41 -18.77 24.41
C HIS A 255 -20.07 -17.63 23.45
N VAL A 256 -21.08 -17.10 22.77
CA VAL A 256 -20.99 -15.85 22.01
C VAL A 256 -20.82 -14.74 23.03
N THR A 257 -19.63 -14.17 23.11
CA THR A 257 -19.30 -13.08 24.02
C THR A 257 -18.85 -11.88 23.17
N SER A 258 -19.56 -10.76 23.31
CA SER A 258 -19.07 -9.47 22.81
C SER A 258 -18.26 -8.85 23.94
N GLU A 259 -17.01 -8.52 23.67
CA GLU A 259 -16.12 -7.98 24.69
C GLU A 259 -15.29 -6.83 24.15
N GLY A 260 -15.01 -5.87 25.03
CA GLY A 260 -14.09 -4.79 24.73
C GLY A 260 -12.64 -5.27 24.72
N PRO A 261 -11.74 -4.57 24.00
CA PRO A 261 -10.32 -4.91 23.94
C PRO A 261 -9.65 -4.90 25.32
N ALA A 262 -10.03 -3.95 26.19
CA ALA A 262 -9.46 -3.82 27.54
C ALA A 262 -9.87 -4.98 28.46
N SER A 263 -11.14 -5.39 28.44
CA SER A 263 -11.62 -6.54 29.21
C SER A 263 -11.02 -7.85 28.70
N PHE A 264 -10.88 -7.98 27.38
CA PHE A 264 -10.24 -9.15 26.78
C PHE A 264 -8.76 -9.25 27.19
N LEU A 265 -8.02 -8.13 27.13
CA LEU A 265 -6.63 -8.07 27.58
C LEU A 265 -6.45 -8.39 29.07
N ALA A 266 -7.33 -7.90 29.94
CA ALA A 266 -7.29 -8.20 31.36
C ALA A 266 -7.39 -9.72 31.61
N ARG A 267 -8.28 -10.42 30.89
CA ARG A 267 -8.40 -11.88 30.98
C ARG A 267 -7.18 -12.61 30.39
N VAL A 268 -6.62 -12.12 29.29
CA VAL A 268 -5.38 -12.70 28.72
C VAL A 268 -4.21 -12.54 29.70
N GLN A 269 -4.11 -11.39 30.36
CA GLN A 269 -3.09 -11.14 31.39
C GLN A 269 -3.30 -12.04 32.61
N GLU A 270 -4.54 -12.26 33.03
CA GLU A 270 -4.85 -13.17 34.13
C GLU A 270 -4.55 -14.64 33.79
N ALA A 271 -4.95 -15.09 32.60
CA ALA A 271 -4.83 -16.48 32.18
C ALA A 271 -3.41 -16.88 31.73
N VAL A 272 -2.77 -16.05 30.90
CA VAL A 272 -1.50 -16.39 30.21
C VAL A 272 -0.34 -15.51 30.67
N ARG A 273 -0.59 -14.50 31.52
CA ARG A 273 0.44 -13.56 32.04
C ARG A 273 1.20 -12.80 30.94
N VAL A 274 0.54 -12.56 29.80
CA VAL A 274 1.08 -11.74 28.72
C VAL A 274 0.56 -10.31 28.86
N ASP A 275 1.46 -9.34 28.77
CA ASP A 275 1.13 -7.92 28.87
C ASP A 275 0.91 -7.28 27.48
N ALA A 276 0.18 -6.16 27.48
CA ALA A 276 -0.11 -5.42 26.26
C ALA A 276 1.15 -4.92 25.53
N LYS A 277 2.21 -4.59 26.28
CA LYS A 277 3.48 -4.12 25.71
C LYS A 277 4.17 -5.22 24.89
N THR A 278 4.11 -6.48 25.33
CA THR A 278 4.63 -7.60 24.54
C THR A 278 3.82 -7.82 23.27
N LEU A 279 2.49 -7.71 23.34
CA LEU A 279 1.62 -7.87 22.18
C LEU A 279 1.80 -6.77 21.13
N ARG A 280 2.05 -5.53 21.55
CA ARG A 280 2.30 -4.38 20.66
C ARG A 280 3.43 -4.60 19.65
N PHE A 281 4.43 -5.39 19.99
CA PHE A 281 5.60 -5.66 19.12
C PHE A 281 5.58 -7.07 18.54
N CYS A 282 4.45 -7.78 18.62
CA CYS A 282 4.36 -9.17 18.20
C CYS A 282 4.64 -9.32 16.70
N TYR A 283 4.05 -8.47 15.86
CA TYR A 283 4.29 -8.46 14.42
C TYR A 283 5.76 -8.18 14.08
N ASP A 284 6.34 -7.13 14.66
CA ASP A 284 7.74 -6.76 14.40
C ASP A 284 8.71 -7.87 14.81
N ARG A 285 8.45 -8.52 15.94
CA ARG A 285 9.23 -9.67 16.41
C ARG A 285 9.11 -10.87 15.49
N LEU A 286 7.89 -11.20 15.04
CA LEU A 286 7.68 -12.27 14.07
C LEU A 286 8.39 -11.95 12.75
N SER A 287 8.23 -10.74 12.23
CA SER A 287 8.89 -10.29 11.01
C SER A 287 10.42 -10.36 11.11
N SER A 288 10.97 -9.94 12.25
CA SER A 288 12.41 -10.07 12.53
C SER A 288 12.86 -11.53 12.60
N LEU A 289 12.10 -12.41 13.28
CA LEU A 289 12.39 -13.83 13.37
C LEU A 289 12.41 -14.49 11.98
N LEU A 290 11.42 -14.20 11.14
CA LEU A 290 11.33 -14.75 9.79
C LEU A 290 12.50 -14.31 8.91
N LYS A 291 12.99 -13.08 9.09
CA LYS A 291 14.22 -12.61 8.42
C LYS A 291 15.45 -13.38 8.92
N THR A 292 15.57 -13.60 10.23
CA THR A 292 16.70 -14.34 10.82
C THR A 292 16.72 -15.81 10.42
N LEU A 293 15.55 -16.43 10.28
CA LEU A 293 15.41 -17.83 9.86
C LEU A 293 15.44 -18.02 8.33
N GLU A 294 15.66 -16.95 7.57
CA GLU A 294 15.74 -16.97 6.10
C GLU A 294 14.53 -17.64 5.41
N VAL A 295 13.35 -17.50 6.01
CA VAL A 295 12.12 -18.12 5.48
C VAL A 295 11.62 -17.31 4.28
N SER A 296 11.71 -17.91 3.10
CA SER A 296 11.32 -17.26 1.84
C SER A 296 9.84 -17.48 1.47
N ASP A 297 9.23 -18.57 1.94
CA ASP A 297 7.81 -18.86 1.69
C ASP A 297 6.95 -18.37 2.87
N THR A 298 6.29 -17.23 2.67
CA THR A 298 5.43 -16.61 3.67
C THR A 298 3.97 -17.04 3.56
N ASP A 299 3.57 -17.67 2.45
CA ASP A 299 2.17 -18.01 2.18
C ASP A 299 1.66 -19.00 3.23
N ASP A 300 2.50 -20.00 3.51
CA ASP A 300 2.26 -20.99 4.56
C ASP A 300 2.15 -20.36 5.96
N LEU A 301 2.79 -19.21 6.19
CA LEU A 301 2.84 -18.53 7.48
C LEU A 301 1.73 -17.50 7.69
N THR A 302 0.90 -17.24 6.68
CA THR A 302 -0.22 -16.28 6.73
C THR A 302 -1.10 -16.45 7.98
N PRO A 303 -1.52 -17.67 8.38
CA PRO A 303 -2.34 -17.84 9.58
C PRO A 303 -1.68 -17.35 10.87
N LEU A 304 -0.35 -17.47 10.97
CA LEU A 304 0.41 -17.02 12.14
C LEU A 304 0.61 -15.51 12.13
N GLN A 305 0.83 -14.92 10.94
CA GLN A 305 0.90 -13.47 10.76
C GLN A 305 -0.40 -12.80 11.19
N LEU A 306 -1.56 -13.34 10.79
CA LEU A 306 -2.87 -12.83 11.21
C LEU A 306 -3.06 -12.82 12.74
N VAL A 307 -2.53 -13.83 13.44
CA VAL A 307 -2.57 -13.87 14.91
C VAL A 307 -1.65 -12.80 15.52
N ALA A 308 -0.47 -12.58 14.92
CA ALA A 308 0.46 -11.53 15.36
C ALA A 308 -0.10 -10.11 15.09
N ASP A 309 -0.79 -9.93 13.96
CA ASP A 309 -1.50 -8.68 13.62
C ASP A 309 -2.61 -8.39 14.63
N PHE A 310 -3.43 -9.40 14.94
CA PHE A 310 -4.46 -9.28 15.98
C PHE A 310 -3.87 -8.88 17.34
N GLY A 311 -2.79 -9.54 17.77
CA GLY A 311 -2.09 -9.19 19.00
C GLY A 311 -1.58 -7.74 18.99
N THR A 312 -1.00 -7.31 17.88
CA THR A 312 -0.46 -5.96 17.70
C THR A 312 -1.56 -4.90 17.75
N LEU A 313 -2.70 -5.13 17.10
CA LEU A 313 -3.87 -4.25 17.14
C LEU A 313 -4.43 -4.14 18.55
N LEU A 314 -4.58 -5.28 19.24
CA LEU A 314 -5.06 -5.34 20.61
C LEU A 314 -4.14 -4.58 21.58
N GLY A 315 -2.81 -4.72 21.42
CA GLY A 315 -1.81 -4.03 22.23
C GLY A 315 -1.69 -2.53 21.95
N THR A 316 -2.08 -2.06 20.75
CA THR A 316 -1.87 -0.68 20.29
C THR A 316 -3.10 0.20 20.41
N TYR A 317 -4.28 -0.30 20.06
CA TYR A 317 -5.50 0.52 19.87
C TYR A 317 -6.52 0.39 21.01
N GLN A 318 -6.08 0.07 22.23
CA GLN A 318 -6.95 -0.22 23.38
C GLN A 318 -8.06 0.80 23.63
N GLN A 319 -7.82 2.08 23.38
CA GLN A 319 -8.78 3.16 23.62
C GLN A 319 -9.70 3.45 22.43
N VAL A 320 -9.32 3.09 21.20
CA VAL A 320 -10.09 3.40 19.98
C VAL A 320 -11.28 2.43 19.83
N TRP A 321 -11.10 1.19 20.26
CA TRP A 321 -12.11 0.13 20.16
C TRP A 321 -12.96 -0.03 21.43
N GLY A 322 -12.72 0.79 22.45
CA GLY A 322 -13.42 0.77 23.75
C GLY A 322 -14.57 1.77 23.88
N GLY A 323 -14.94 2.45 22.79
CA GLY A 323 -16.01 3.46 22.79
C GLY A 323 -17.39 2.85 22.72
N GLY A 324 -17.98 2.61 23.90
CA GLY A 324 -19.43 2.62 24.15
C GLY A 324 -19.71 3.64 25.26
#